data_AF-A0A2R3QVR4-F1
#
_entry.id   AF-A0A2R3QVR4-F1
#
_cell.length_a   1.000
_cell.length_b   1.000
_cell.length_c   1.000
_cell.angle_alpha   90.00
_cell.angle_beta   90.00
_cell.angle_gamma   90.00
#
_symmetry.space_group_name_H-M   'P 1'
#
loop_
_entity.id
_entity.type
_entity.pdbx_description
1 polymer ?
#
loop_
_entity_poly.entity_id
_entity_poly.type
_entity_poly.pdbx_seq_one_letter_code
_entity_poly.pdbx_strand_id
1 'polypeptide(L)'
;MNSQPLAGWLLGVIALALPGVLLAAQLEPLDAEAAVPAQDYRSPLQHYRPLPDEPVQDWRAANDQVGRIGGWRAYAQEGWEKPDAAAETMEGDAHEHH
;
A
#
# COMPACT_ATOMS: atom_id res chain seq x y z
N MET A 1 -11.14 -32.78 74.12
CA MET A 1 -12.33 -33.24 73.38
C MET A 1 -12.09 -32.96 71.91
N ASN A 2 -12.33 -33.94 71.07
CA ASN A 2 -11.87 -34.09 69.68
C ASN A 2 -12.35 -32.99 68.71
N SER A 3 -11.53 -32.69 67.69
CA SER A 3 -11.81 -32.96 66.25
C SER A 3 -11.11 -31.95 65.31
N GLN A 4 -10.34 -32.45 64.32
CA GLN A 4 -9.90 -31.73 63.10
C GLN A 4 -11.01 -31.85 62.01
N PRO A 5 -10.81 -31.61 60.68
CA PRO A 5 -9.86 -30.76 59.90
C PRO A 5 -10.56 -30.00 58.75
N LEU A 6 -10.05 -28.85 58.27
CA LEU A 6 -10.38 -28.32 56.93
C LEU A 6 -9.14 -27.59 56.36
N ALA A 7 -8.42 -28.24 55.43
CA ALA A 7 -8.57 -28.00 54.00
C ALA A 7 -8.25 -26.52 53.68
N GLY A 8 -7.02 -26.14 53.39
CA GLY A 8 -6.23 -26.71 52.31
C GLY A 8 -6.66 -26.13 50.95
N TRP A 9 -6.93 -24.84 50.84
CA TRP A 9 -7.09 -24.13 49.55
C TRP A 9 -6.76 -22.64 49.73
N LEU A 10 -5.48 -22.32 49.86
CA LEU A 10 -4.95 -21.02 49.43
C LEU A 10 -3.73 -21.32 48.59
N LEU A 11 -3.65 -20.70 47.41
CA LEU A 11 -2.59 -20.81 46.40
C LEU A 11 -2.79 -21.89 45.33
N GLY A 12 -3.85 -21.79 44.55
CA GLY A 12 -3.95 -22.57 43.32
C GLY A 12 -4.98 -22.03 42.35
N VAL A 13 -4.74 -20.86 41.73
CA VAL A 13 -4.96 -20.55 40.30
C VAL A 13 -4.28 -19.19 39.96
N ILE A 14 -2.96 -19.07 40.10
CA ILE A 14 -2.18 -18.15 39.25
C ILE A 14 -1.23 -19.02 38.44
N ALA A 15 -1.82 -19.85 37.58
CA ALA A 15 -1.09 -20.61 36.57
C ALA A 15 -1.93 -20.77 35.30
N LEU A 16 -2.83 -19.82 35.04
CA LEU A 16 -3.56 -19.73 33.79
C LEU A 16 -3.15 -18.45 33.04
N ALA A 17 -1.86 -18.30 32.84
CA ALA A 17 -1.32 -17.46 31.78
C ALA A 17 0.00 -18.11 31.35
N LEU A 18 0.12 -18.36 30.05
CA LEU A 18 1.36 -18.68 29.33
C LEU A 18 1.81 -20.16 29.27
N PRO A 19 1.12 -21.06 28.53
CA PRO A 19 1.83 -22.13 27.82
C PRO A 19 2.30 -21.68 26.43
N GLY A 20 1.86 -20.52 25.92
CA GLY A 20 2.07 -20.12 24.53
C GLY A 20 3.37 -19.39 24.19
N VAL A 21 4.10 -18.87 25.18
CA VAL A 21 5.30 -18.04 24.92
C VAL A 21 6.58 -18.87 24.72
N LEU A 22 6.60 -20.14 25.13
CA LEU A 22 7.81 -20.97 25.05
C LEU A 22 8.13 -21.51 23.65
N LEU A 23 7.30 -21.23 22.64
CA LEU A 23 7.59 -21.60 21.25
C LEU A 23 7.84 -20.40 20.32
N ALA A 24 7.92 -19.19 20.86
CA ALA A 24 8.51 -18.07 20.13
C ALA A 24 10.01 -18.06 20.43
N ALA A 25 10.77 -18.97 19.81
CA ALA A 25 12.20 -18.74 19.67
C ALA A 25 12.35 -17.34 19.07
N GLN A 26 13.01 -16.43 19.78
CA GLN A 26 13.29 -15.11 19.22
C GLN A 26 14.22 -15.34 18.03
N LEU A 27 13.67 -15.26 16.83
CA LEU A 27 14.45 -15.23 15.60
C LEU A 27 15.28 -13.95 15.66
N GLU A 28 16.58 -14.08 15.94
CA GLU A 28 17.51 -12.95 15.91
C GLU A 28 17.71 -12.57 14.45
N PRO A 29 17.19 -11.44 13.95
CA PRO A 29 17.20 -11.14 12.51
C PRO A 29 18.61 -10.92 11.95
N LEU A 30 19.60 -10.74 12.84
CA LEU A 30 21.00 -10.50 12.51
C LEU A 30 21.88 -11.75 12.58
N ASP A 31 21.34 -12.89 13.04
CA ASP A 31 22.06 -14.16 13.03
C ASP A 31 21.93 -14.82 11.64
N ALA A 32 23.03 -14.88 10.90
CA ALA A 32 23.07 -15.45 9.56
C ALA A 32 22.89 -16.98 9.54
N GLU A 33 23.16 -17.66 10.66
CA GLU A 33 23.03 -19.11 10.81
C GLU A 33 21.67 -19.52 11.37
N ALA A 34 20.79 -18.55 11.64
CA ALA A 34 19.46 -18.82 12.16
C ALA A 34 18.64 -19.67 11.18
N ALA A 35 18.01 -20.72 11.69
CA ALA A 35 17.12 -21.57 10.91
C ALA A 35 15.88 -20.78 10.48
N VAL A 36 15.72 -20.56 9.17
CA VAL A 36 14.53 -19.90 8.60
C VAL A 36 13.57 -20.96 8.07
N PRO A 37 12.25 -20.85 8.34
CA PRO A 37 11.26 -21.73 7.74
C PRO A 37 11.31 -21.69 6.20
N ALA A 38 11.11 -22.83 5.56
CA ALA A 38 10.98 -22.91 4.12
C ALA A 38 9.83 -22.01 3.63
N GLN A 39 10.06 -21.25 2.57
CA GLN A 39 9.06 -20.36 1.99
C GLN A 39 8.31 -21.09 0.87
N ASP A 40 6.99 -21.26 1.03
CA ASP A 40 6.13 -21.73 -0.05
C ASP A 40 5.78 -20.57 -0.99
N TYR A 41 6.68 -20.26 -1.93
CA TYR A 41 6.47 -19.18 -2.88
C TYR A 41 5.37 -19.53 -3.89
N ARG A 42 4.32 -18.71 -3.93
CA ARG A 42 3.32 -18.69 -5.01
C ARG A 42 3.38 -17.35 -5.71
N SER A 43 3.58 -17.36 -7.03
CA SER A 43 3.62 -16.14 -7.81
C SER A 43 2.27 -15.43 -7.76
N PRO A 44 2.20 -14.12 -7.46
CA PRO A 44 0.97 -13.33 -7.61
C PRO A 44 0.43 -13.34 -9.05
N LEU A 45 1.30 -13.64 -10.03
CA LEU A 45 0.96 -13.73 -11.44
C LEU A 45 0.60 -15.15 -11.89
N GLN A 46 0.47 -16.12 -10.97
CA GLN A 46 0.13 -17.51 -11.29
C GLN A 46 -1.18 -17.67 -12.07
N HIS A 47 -2.08 -16.68 -11.97
CA HIS A 47 -3.36 -16.63 -12.68
C HIS A 47 -3.49 -15.37 -13.52
N TYR A 48 -2.37 -14.75 -13.89
CA TYR A 48 -2.39 -13.61 -14.79
C TYR A 48 -3.10 -13.99 -16.08
N ARG A 49 -4.13 -13.24 -16.41
CA ARG A 49 -4.82 -13.34 -17.70
C ARG A 49 -4.22 -12.28 -18.62
N PRO A 50 -3.63 -12.69 -19.76
CA PRO A 50 -3.14 -11.74 -20.72
C PRO A 50 -4.31 -10.91 -21.26
N LEU A 51 -4.06 -9.62 -21.46
CA LEU A 51 -4.94 -8.77 -22.24
C LEU A 51 -4.77 -9.14 -23.71
N PRO A 52 -5.85 -9.32 -24.49
CA PRO A 52 -5.71 -9.55 -25.92
C PRO A 52 -5.09 -8.33 -26.60
N ASP A 53 -4.36 -8.58 -27.68
CA ASP A 53 -3.87 -7.51 -28.53
C ASP A 53 -5.04 -6.74 -29.14
N GLU A 54 -4.90 -5.42 -29.23
CA GLU A 54 -5.86 -4.59 -29.94
C GLU A 54 -5.82 -4.94 -31.44
N PRO A 55 -6.97 -5.06 -32.13
CA PRO A 55 -7.01 -5.24 -33.57
C PRO A 55 -6.18 -4.17 -34.29
N VAL A 56 -5.54 -4.59 -35.40
CA VAL A 56 -4.82 -3.66 -36.28
C VAL A 56 -5.82 -2.67 -36.87
N GLN A 57 -5.62 -1.40 -36.57
CA GLN A 57 -6.43 -0.29 -37.09
C GLN A 57 -5.70 0.44 -38.23
N ASP A 58 -6.46 1.23 -39.00
CA ASP A 58 -5.86 2.20 -39.92
C ASP A 58 -5.10 3.27 -39.14
N TRP A 59 -3.79 3.35 -39.39
CA TRP A 59 -2.89 4.24 -38.64
C TRP A 59 -3.26 5.71 -38.79
N ARG A 60 -3.79 6.11 -39.95
CA ARG A 60 -4.11 7.51 -40.23
C ARG A 60 -5.39 7.90 -39.51
N ALA A 61 -6.42 7.07 -39.58
CA ALA A 61 -7.67 7.29 -38.87
C ALA A 61 -7.47 7.34 -37.34
N ALA A 62 -6.60 6.49 -36.79
CA ALA A 62 -6.24 6.50 -35.37
C ALA A 62 -5.56 7.83 -34.98
N ASN A 63 -4.62 8.32 -35.79
CA ASN A 63 -3.94 9.59 -35.54
C ASN A 63 -4.88 10.80 -35.68
N ASP A 64 -5.79 10.78 -36.65
CA ASP A 64 -6.79 11.84 -36.82
C ASP A 64 -7.72 11.93 -35.60
N GLN A 65 -8.09 10.79 -35.00
CA GLN A 65 -8.88 10.74 -33.77
C GLN A 65 -8.13 11.37 -32.59
N VAL A 66 -6.85 11.05 -32.41
CA VAL A 66 -6.00 11.68 -31.39
C VAL A 66 -5.96 13.20 -31.60
N GLY A 67 -5.82 13.65 -32.86
CA GLY A 67 -5.88 15.06 -33.22
C GLY A 67 -7.19 15.75 -32.83
N ARG A 68 -8.35 15.10 -33.10
CA ARG A 68 -9.68 15.63 -32.73
C ARG A 68 -9.87 15.79 -31.22
N ILE A 69 -9.31 14.88 -30.42
CA ILE A 69 -9.41 14.91 -28.95
C ILE A 69 -8.44 15.96 -28.34
N GLY A 70 -7.59 16.59 -29.15
CA GLY A 70 -6.60 17.59 -28.71
C GLY A 70 -5.18 17.03 -28.56
N GLY A 71 -5.00 15.73 -28.77
CA GLY A 71 -3.72 15.05 -28.69
C GLY A 71 -3.02 15.22 -27.34
N TRP A 72 -1.69 15.26 -27.35
CA TRP A 72 -0.88 15.42 -26.14
C TRP A 72 -1.10 16.76 -25.41
N ARG A 73 -1.66 17.78 -26.09
CA ARG A 73 -1.90 19.10 -25.50
C ARG A 73 -3.01 19.08 -24.45
N ALA A 74 -3.96 18.14 -24.56
CA ALA A 74 -4.98 17.94 -23.53
C ALA A 74 -4.35 17.63 -22.17
N TYR A 75 -3.40 16.69 -22.12
CA TYR A 75 -2.65 16.36 -20.91
C TYR A 75 -1.69 17.45 -20.45
N ALA A 76 -1.13 18.23 -21.39
CA ALA A 76 -0.28 19.36 -21.01
C ALA A 76 -1.09 20.41 -20.23
N GLN A 77 -2.36 20.63 -20.57
CA GLN A 77 -3.23 21.60 -19.92
C GLN A 77 -3.61 21.21 -18.48
N GLU A 78 -3.70 19.92 -18.16
CA GLU A 78 -4.01 19.43 -16.80
C GLU A 78 -2.97 19.90 -15.75
N GLY A 79 -1.71 20.11 -16.15
CA GLY A 79 -0.67 20.68 -15.27
C GLY A 79 -0.77 22.20 -15.08
N TRP A 80 -1.55 22.89 -15.92
CA TRP A 80 -1.77 24.34 -15.91
C TRP A 80 -3.15 24.75 -15.41
N GLU A 81 -4.02 23.80 -15.05
CA GLU A 81 -5.25 24.07 -14.31
C GLU A 81 -4.85 24.61 -12.92
N LYS A 82 -4.61 25.92 -12.87
CA LYS A 82 -4.62 26.67 -11.62
C LYS A 82 -6.03 26.50 -11.06
N PRO A 83 -6.21 26.08 -9.80
CA PRO A 83 -7.49 26.31 -9.14
C PRO A 83 -7.75 27.81 -9.25
N ASP A 84 -8.95 28.19 -9.68
CA ASP A 84 -9.39 29.58 -9.76
C ASP A 84 -9.15 30.23 -8.39
N ALA A 85 -7.97 30.84 -8.24
CA ALA A 85 -7.67 31.71 -7.14
C ALA A 85 -8.53 32.93 -7.40
N ALA A 86 -9.52 33.09 -6.51
CA ALA A 86 -10.39 34.24 -6.41
C ALA A 86 -9.69 35.49 -6.92
N ALA A 87 -10.34 36.15 -7.88
CA ALA A 87 -9.96 37.46 -8.35
C ALA A 87 -9.98 38.45 -7.17
N GLU A 88 -8.86 38.55 -6.47
CA GLU A 88 -8.52 39.67 -5.59
C GLU A 88 -7.31 40.38 -6.20
N THR A 89 -7.65 41.40 -6.97
CA THR A 89 -6.95 42.68 -7.11
C THR A 89 -5.62 42.79 -6.37
N MET A 90 -4.52 42.85 -7.12
CA MET A 90 -3.45 43.82 -6.84
C MET A 90 -2.87 44.34 -8.15
N GLU A 91 -3.31 45.56 -8.45
CA GLU A 91 -2.69 46.55 -9.33
C GLU A 91 -1.20 46.71 -8.98
N GLY A 92 -0.32 46.66 -9.98
CA GLY A 92 1.12 46.69 -9.76
C GLY A 92 1.95 46.61 -11.03
N ASP A 93 2.02 47.74 -11.71
CA ASP A 93 3.15 48.27 -12.50
C ASP A 93 3.59 47.51 -13.77
N ALA A 94 3.42 48.20 -14.90
CA ALA A 94 3.85 47.79 -16.23
C ALA A 94 5.28 48.29 -16.47
N HIS A 95 6.24 47.37 -16.60
CA HIS A 95 7.57 47.72 -17.07
C HIS A 95 7.65 47.65 -18.60
N GLU A 96 7.71 48.82 -19.22
CA GLU A 96 8.09 49.01 -20.62
C GLU A 96 9.49 48.44 -20.90
N HIS A 97 9.63 47.76 -22.03
CA HIS A 97 10.93 47.47 -22.64
C HIS A 97 10.96 48.09 -24.04
N HIS A 98 11.96 48.94 -24.24
CA HIS A 98 12.37 49.58 -25.48
C HIS A 98 12.70 48.59 -26.61
#